data_AF-A0AAJ1P5T0-F1
#
_entry.id   AF-A0AAJ1P5T0-F1
#
_cell.length_a   1.000
_cell.length_b   1.000
_cell.length_c   1.000
_cell.angle_alpha   90.00
_cell.angle_beta   90.00
_cell.angle_gamma   90.00
#
_symmetry.space_group_name_H-M   'P 1'
#
loop_
_entity.id
_entity.type
_entity.pdbx_description
1 polymer ?
#
loop_
_entity_poly.entity_id
_entity_poly.type
_entity_poly.pdbx_seq_one_letter_code
_entity_poly.pdbx_strand_id
1 'polypeptide(L)'
;MVVGFFSLYLPTYFELNHIANSSSLILINLFVFSVVSIPAGFLADKFTPLRILFIGVIDLVIFGSIFYYGIVTNSKYLLLIMLINNIFMGLVVGVASNYASTLFSPGVRASGLGFSYNISFAIFNGAFLALASLGIAKVLY
;
A
#
# COMPACT_ATOMS: atom_id res chain seq x y z
N MET A 1 5.93 -1.51 2.13
CA MET A 1 5.80 -0.05 2.33
C MET A 1 4.51 0.33 3.05
N VAL A 2 3.36 -0.24 2.66
CA VAL A 2 2.03 0.16 3.15
C VAL A 2 1.67 -0.37 4.55
N VAL A 3 2.05 -1.59 4.93
CA VAL A 3 1.61 -2.15 6.21
C VAL A 3 2.15 -1.37 7.42
N GLY A 4 3.44 -1.00 7.44
CA GLY A 4 4.01 -0.26 8.57
C GLY A 4 3.35 1.11 8.79
N PHE A 5 3.20 1.91 7.73
CA PHE A 5 2.55 3.21 7.83
C PHE A 5 1.05 3.11 8.18
N PHE A 6 0.29 2.27 7.47
CA PHE A 6 -1.16 2.16 7.67
C PHE A 6 -1.53 1.47 8.98
N SER A 7 -0.68 0.59 9.51
CA SER A 7 -0.94 -0.13 10.76
C SER A 7 -0.36 0.54 12.01
N LEU A 8 0.67 1.39 11.89
CA LEU A 8 1.27 2.08 13.05
C LEU A 8 1.01 3.59 13.05
N TYR A 9 1.32 4.29 11.96
CA TYR A 9 1.31 5.76 11.96
C TYR A 9 -0.07 6.35 11.72
N LEU A 10 -0.85 5.74 10.82
CA LEU A 10 -2.18 6.22 10.47
C LEU A 10 -3.19 6.15 11.64
N PRO A 11 -3.27 5.05 12.43
CA PRO A 11 -4.14 5.02 13.60
C PRO A 11 -3.78 6.12 14.61
N THR A 12 -2.49 6.31 14.89
CA THR A 12 -2.01 7.37 15.80
C THR A 12 -2.36 8.75 15.26
N TYR A 13 -2.22 8.99 13.95
CA TYR A 13 -2.64 10.24 13.33
C TYR A 13 -4.14 10.49 13.50
N PHE A 14 -4.99 9.47 13.32
CA PHE A 14 -6.43 9.61 13.52
C PHE A 14 -6.82 9.86 14.98
N GLU A 15 -6.13 9.22 15.92
CA GLU A 15 -6.32 9.46 17.35
C GLU A 15 -5.94 10.89 17.76
N LEU A 16 -4.79 11.38 17.29
CA LEU A 16 -4.33 12.75 17.56
C LEU A 16 -5.23 13.84 16.94
N ASN A 17 -5.88 13.54 15.81
CA ASN A 17 -6.81 14.47 15.15
C ASN A 17 -8.27 14.25 15.57
N HIS A 18 -8.52 13.48 16.63
CA HIS A 18 -9.86 13.20 17.16
C HIS A 18 -10.86 12.66 16.12
N ILE A 19 -10.36 11.90 15.14
CA ILE A 19 -11.22 11.27 14.13
C ILE A 19 -11.86 10.04 14.77
N ALA A 20 -13.19 10.08 14.93
CA ALA A 20 -13.94 8.95 15.49
C ALA A 20 -13.90 7.72 14.56
N ASN A 21 -13.91 6.52 15.15
CA ASN A 21 -13.97 5.22 14.45
C ASN A 21 -12.76 4.86 13.56
N SER A 22 -11.56 5.35 13.90
CA SER A 22 -10.28 5.07 13.21
C SER A 22 -10.09 3.60 12.82
N SER A 23 -10.32 2.68 13.75
CA SER A 23 -10.13 1.23 13.53
C SER A 23 -11.07 0.68 12.46
N SER A 24 -12.34 1.07 12.48
CA SER A 24 -13.33 0.65 11.49
C SER A 24 -13.00 1.17 10.09
N LEU A 25 -12.49 2.39 10.00
CA LEU A 25 -12.08 2.99 8.72
C LEU A 25 -10.87 2.26 8.09
N ILE A 26 -9.91 1.85 8.92
CA ILE A 26 -8.77 1.06 8.47
C ILE A 26 -9.23 -0.33 7.98
N LEU A 27 -10.15 -0.97 8.70
CA LEU A 27 -10.73 -2.25 8.30
C LEU A 27 -11.49 -2.14 6.97
N ILE A 28 -12.26 -1.08 6.77
CA ILE A 28 -12.94 -0.81 5.49
C ILE A 28 -11.92 -0.67 4.35
N ASN A 29 -10.80 0.03 4.58
CA ASN A 29 -9.74 0.17 3.57
C ASN A 29 -9.09 -1.17 3.23
N LEU A 30 -8.76 -1.99 4.23
CA LEU A 30 -8.24 -3.35 4.05
C LEU A 30 -9.23 -4.23 3.27
N PHE A 31 -10.51 -4.11 3.56
CA PHE A 31 -11.57 -4.85 2.86
C PHE A 31 -11.65 -4.43 1.40
N VAL A 32 -11.72 -3.12 1.12
CA VAL A 32 -11.75 -2.58 -0.25
C VAL A 32 -10.51 -3.02 -1.04
N PHE A 33 -9.33 -2.89 -0.45
CA PHE A 33 -8.07 -3.38 -1.02
C PHE A 33 -8.15 -4.88 -1.39
N SER A 34 -8.65 -5.70 -0.46
CA SER A 34 -8.75 -7.16 -0.66
C SER A 34 -9.73 -7.50 -1.79
N VAL A 35 -10.88 -6.84 -1.82
CA VAL A 35 -11.91 -7.04 -2.85
C VAL A 35 -11.42 -6.61 -4.23
N VAL A 36 -10.69 -5.49 -4.33
CA VAL A 36 -10.15 -4.97 -5.61
C VAL A 36 -9.00 -5.83 -6.14
N SER A 37 -8.24 -6.47 -5.27
CA SER A 37 -7.11 -7.33 -5.67
C SER A 37 -7.54 -8.52 -6.54
N ILE A 38 -8.76 -9.03 -6.35
CA ILE A 38 -9.31 -10.17 -7.10
C ILE A 38 -9.57 -9.83 -8.58
N PRO A 39 -10.43 -8.84 -8.92
CA PRO A 39 -10.66 -8.46 -10.31
C PRO A 39 -9.40 -7.88 -10.96
N ALA A 40 -8.48 -7.28 -10.20
CA ALA A 40 -7.20 -6.83 -10.74
C ALA A 40 -6.33 -7.98 -11.27
N GLY A 41 -6.30 -9.11 -10.55
CA GLY A 41 -5.66 -10.34 -11.04
C GLY A 41 -6.29 -10.82 -12.35
N PHE A 42 -7.62 -10.87 -12.42
CA PHE A 42 -8.34 -11.25 -13.63
C PHE A 42 -8.10 -10.29 -14.81
N LEU A 43 -8.05 -8.98 -14.54
CA LEU A 43 -7.68 -7.97 -15.53
C LEU A 43 -6.26 -8.19 -16.06
N ALA A 44 -5.33 -8.63 -15.22
CA ALA A 44 -3.97 -8.97 -15.62
C ALA A 44 -3.88 -10.24 -16.48
N ASP A 45 -4.85 -11.16 -16.38
CA ASP A 45 -4.91 -12.32 -17.26
C ASP A 45 -5.46 -11.94 -18.64
N LYS A 46 -6.39 -10.96 -18.69
CA LYS A 46 -7.01 -10.50 -19.94
C LYS A 46 -6.15 -9.51 -20.73
N PHE A 47 -5.38 -8.67 -20.05
CA PHE A 47 -4.49 -7.67 -20.65
C PHE A 47 -3.03 -7.98 -20.34
N THR A 48 -2.07 -7.25 -20.90
CA THR A 48 -0.65 -7.42 -20.54
C THR A 48 -0.41 -7.01 -19.08
N PRO A 49 0.07 -7.90 -18.18
CA PRO A 49 0.26 -7.60 -16.75
C PRO A 49 1.12 -6.36 -16.52
N LEU A 50 2.19 -6.21 -17.32
CA LEU A 50 3.12 -5.08 -17.24
C LEU A 50 2.45 -3.73 -17.49
N ARG A 51 1.48 -3.64 -18.40
CA ARG A 51 0.77 -2.38 -18.69
C ARG A 51 -0.10 -1.96 -17.52
N ILE A 52 -0.84 -2.91 -16.95
CA ILE A 52 -1.69 -2.66 -15.78
C ILE A 52 -0.83 -2.27 -14.58
N LEU A 53 0.29 -2.95 -14.38
CA LEU A 53 1.22 -2.65 -13.30
C LEU A 53 1.82 -1.25 -13.44
N PHE A 54 2.20 -0.83 -14.65
CA PHE A 54 2.67 0.53 -14.90
C PHE A 54 1.63 1.59 -14.56
N ILE A 55 0.38 1.39 -15.02
CA ILE A 55 -0.73 2.32 -14.72
C ILE A 55 -0.93 2.41 -13.21
N GLY A 56 -1.06 1.26 -12.53
CA GLY A 56 -1.26 1.22 -11.10
C GLY A 56 -0.12 1.87 -10.29
N VAL A 57 1.14 1.70 -10.71
CA VAL A 57 2.28 2.34 -10.06
C VAL A 57 2.26 3.85 -10.25
N ILE A 58 1.96 4.34 -11.45
CA ILE A 58 1.84 5.79 -11.72
C ILE A 58 0.72 6.39 -10.88
N ASP A 59 -0.44 5.75 -10.87
CA ASP A 59 -1.59 6.20 -10.07
C ASP A 59 -1.27 6.16 -8.57
N LEU A 60 -0.56 5.14 -8.08
CA LEU A 60 -0.11 5.08 -6.70
C LEU A 60 0.82 6.23 -6.33
N VAL A 61 1.74 6.63 -7.21
CA VAL A 61 2.61 7.79 -6.97
C VAL A 61 1.80 9.07 -6.89
N ILE A 62 0.85 9.27 -7.82
CA ILE A 62 0.00 10.47 -7.88
C ILE A 62 -0.90 10.54 -6.64
N PHE A 63 -1.74 9.54 -6.42
CA PHE A 63 -2.70 9.53 -5.31
C PHE A 63 -2.03 9.35 -3.96
N GLY A 64 -0.87 8.69 -3.90
CA GLY A 64 -0.04 8.63 -2.69
C GLY A 64 0.51 10.00 -2.32
N SER A 65 0.98 10.78 -3.29
CA SER A 65 1.44 12.15 -3.05
C SER A 65 0.29 13.05 -2.57
N ILE A 66 -0.89 12.95 -3.20
CA ILE A 66 -2.09 13.68 -2.80
C ILE A 66 -2.52 13.29 -1.38
N PHE A 67 -2.39 12.01 -1.01
CA PHE A 67 -2.70 11.54 0.34
C PHE A 67 -1.77 12.16 1.39
N TYR A 68 -0.44 12.13 1.16
CA TYR A 68 0.51 12.76 2.08
C TYR A 68 0.32 14.28 2.17
N TYR A 69 0.03 14.95 1.06
CA TYR A 69 -0.34 16.37 1.06
C TYR A 69 -1.62 16.63 1.87
N GLY A 70 -2.62 15.75 1.74
CA GLY A 70 -3.87 15.80 2.50
C GLY A 70 -3.66 15.65 4.02
N ILE A 71 -2.69 14.83 4.44
CA ILE A 71 -2.28 14.71 5.85
C ILE A 71 -1.72 16.04 6.35
N VAL A 72 -0.76 16.63 5.62
CA VAL A 72 -0.11 17.89 6.04
C VAL A 72 -1.09 19.05 6.10
N THR A 73 -2.08 19.09 5.20
CA THR A 73 -3.09 20.15 5.12
C THR A 73 -4.34 19.90 5.96
N ASN A 74 -4.38 18.79 6.72
CA ASN A 74 -5.53 18.37 7.53
C ASN A 74 -6.85 18.35 6.74
N SER A 75 -6.81 17.74 5.55
CA SER A 75 -7.93 17.75 4.59
C SER A 75 -9.14 16.94 5.07
N LYS A 76 -10.34 17.49 4.89
CA LYS A 76 -11.62 16.80 5.15
C LYS A 76 -11.85 15.59 4.23
N TYR A 77 -11.19 15.54 3.07
CA TYR A 77 -11.33 14.47 2.08
C TYR A 77 -10.31 13.34 2.22
N LEU A 78 -9.48 13.37 3.27
CA LEU A 78 -8.39 12.43 3.49
C LEU A 78 -8.86 10.97 3.45
N LEU A 79 -10.04 10.69 4.00
CA LEU A 79 -10.66 9.36 3.97
C LEU A 79 -10.96 8.86 2.55
N LEU A 80 -11.49 9.74 1.70
CA LEU A 80 -11.84 9.41 0.31
C LEU A 80 -10.58 9.21 -0.53
N ILE A 81 -9.58 10.07 -0.34
CA ILE A 81 -8.27 9.96 -0.99
C ILE A 81 -7.59 8.63 -0.58
N MET A 82 -7.72 8.25 0.69
CA MET A 82 -7.18 6.99 1.21
C MET A 82 -7.85 5.75 0.60
N LEU A 83 -9.17 5.77 0.42
CA LEU A 83 -9.89 4.70 -0.26
C LEU A 83 -9.44 4.56 -1.71
N ILE A 84 -9.34 5.69 -2.43
CA ILE A 84 -8.86 5.71 -3.82
C ILE A 84 -7.44 5.14 -3.92
N ASN A 85 -6.54 5.56 -3.02
CA ASN A 85 -5.19 5.04 -2.99
C ASN A 85 -5.16 3.51 -2.76
N ASN A 86 -6.01 2.98 -1.87
CA ASN A 86 -6.11 1.54 -1.61
C ASN A 86 -6.68 0.74 -2.79
N ILE A 87 -7.55 1.34 -3.62
CA ILE A 87 -8.03 0.72 -4.86
C ILE A 87 -6.85 0.51 -5.82
N PHE A 88 -6.05 1.55 -6.08
CA PHE A 88 -4.86 1.43 -6.94
C PHE A 88 -3.80 0.49 -6.33
N MET A 89 -3.69 0.47 -5.01
CA MET A 89 -2.83 -0.48 -4.31
C MET A 89 -3.25 -1.93 -4.53
N GLY A 90 -4.55 -2.22 -4.39
CA GLY A 90 -5.11 -3.56 -4.65
C GLY A 90 -4.85 -4.00 -6.09
N LEU A 91 -4.95 -3.04 -7.03
CA LEU A 91 -4.63 -3.28 -8.43
C LEU A 91 -3.17 -3.70 -8.63
N VAL A 92 -2.21 -2.96 -8.06
CA VAL A 92 -0.79 -3.29 -8.17
C VAL A 92 -0.45 -4.61 -7.47
N VAL A 93 -0.94 -4.84 -6.25
CA VAL A 93 -0.61 -6.06 -5.48
C VAL A 93 -1.19 -7.31 -6.14
N GLY A 94 -2.43 -7.24 -6.62
CA GLY A 94 -3.07 -8.34 -7.35
C GLY A 94 -2.30 -8.70 -8.62
N VAL A 95 -1.97 -7.70 -9.45
CA VAL A 95 -1.23 -7.91 -10.71
C VAL A 95 0.21 -8.36 -10.46
N ALA A 96 0.89 -7.79 -9.46
CA ALA A 96 2.28 -8.14 -9.14
C ALA A 96 2.42 -9.60 -8.71
N SER A 97 1.47 -10.10 -7.91
CA SER A 97 1.45 -11.50 -7.47
C SER A 97 1.25 -12.45 -8.65
N ASN A 98 0.35 -12.09 -9.58
CA ASN A 98 0.14 -12.85 -10.81
C ASN A 98 1.41 -12.86 -11.69
N TYR A 99 1.95 -11.69 -12.00
CA TYR A 99 3.14 -11.55 -12.85
C TYR A 99 4.35 -12.25 -12.25
N ALA A 100 4.60 -12.10 -10.94
CA ALA A 100 5.72 -12.74 -10.27
C ALA A 100 5.62 -14.27 -10.32
N SER A 101 4.42 -14.85 -10.34
CA SER A 101 4.23 -16.30 -10.47
C SER A 101 4.73 -16.86 -11.81
N THR A 102 4.77 -16.02 -12.85
CA THR A 102 5.26 -16.38 -14.19
C THR A 102 6.79 -16.32 -14.30
N LEU A 103 7.46 -15.60 -13.41
CA LEU A 103 8.92 -15.44 -13.41
C LEU A 103 9.66 -16.66 -12.83
N PHE A 104 8.98 -17.45 -11.99
CA PHE A 104 9.57 -18.60 -11.29
C PHE A 104 9.05 -19.92 -11.86
N SER A 105 9.95 -20.90 -12.00
CA SER A 105 9.57 -22.26 -12.39
C SER A 105 8.69 -22.93 -11.31
N PRO A 106 7.79 -23.86 -11.68
CA PRO A 106 6.78 -24.40 -10.75
C PRO A 106 7.36 -24.96 -9.44
N GLY A 107 8.51 -25.65 -9.49
CA GLY A 107 9.13 -26.29 -8.32
C GLY A 107 9.68 -25.31 -7.27
N VAL A 108 9.99 -24.08 -7.65
CA VAL A 108 10.54 -23.05 -6.73
C VAL A 108 9.62 -21.84 -6.58
N ARG A 109 8.45 -21.84 -7.21
CA ARG A 109 7.55 -20.68 -7.29
C ARG A 109 7.15 -20.15 -5.92
N ALA A 110 6.72 -21.03 -5.01
CA ALA A 110 6.31 -20.63 -3.67
C ALA A 110 7.48 -19.98 -2.89
N SER A 111 8.66 -20.62 -2.92
CA SER A 111 9.86 -20.12 -2.25
C SER A 111 10.39 -18.82 -2.88
N GLY A 112 10.39 -18.71 -4.21
CA GLY A 112 10.83 -17.51 -4.93
C GLY A 112 9.93 -16.31 -4.67
N LEU A 113 8.61 -16.51 -4.67
CA LEU A 113 7.63 -15.49 -4.30
C LEU A 113 7.80 -15.07 -2.84
N GLY A 114 7.88 -16.03 -1.91
CA GLY A 114 8.07 -15.77 -0.49
C GLY A 114 9.38 -15.02 -0.21
N PHE A 115 10.49 -15.45 -0.80
CA PHE A 115 11.79 -14.80 -0.65
C PHE A 115 11.78 -13.35 -1.17
N SER A 116 11.28 -13.14 -2.39
CA SER A 116 11.21 -11.82 -3.01
C SER A 116 10.32 -10.86 -2.21
N TYR A 117 9.17 -11.36 -1.73
CA TYR A 117 8.27 -10.61 -0.86
C TYR A 117 8.94 -10.23 0.46
N ASN A 118 9.57 -11.18 1.15
CA ASN A 118 10.19 -10.93 2.45
C ASN A 118 11.38 -9.98 2.35
N ILE A 119 12.25 -10.10 1.34
CA ILE A 119 13.35 -9.14 1.13
C ILE A 119 12.82 -7.75 0.84
N SER A 120 11.86 -7.63 -0.09
CA SER A 120 11.26 -6.34 -0.43
C SER A 120 10.60 -5.72 0.81
N PHE A 121 9.92 -6.53 1.60
CA PHE A 121 9.31 -6.09 2.84
C PHE A 121 10.35 -5.63 3.86
N ALA A 122 11.41 -6.40 4.10
CA ALA A 122 12.47 -6.06 5.03
C ALA A 122 13.17 -4.74 4.65
N ILE A 123 13.53 -4.57 3.38
CA ILE A 123 14.22 -3.37 2.90
C ILE A 123 13.29 -2.15 2.98
N PHE A 124 12.13 -2.18 2.30
CA PHE A 124 11.29 -0.99 2.18
C PHE A 124 10.51 -0.66 3.45
N ASN A 125 10.02 -1.67 4.18
CA ASN A 125 9.32 -1.41 5.46
C ASN A 125 10.32 -1.03 6.56
N GLY A 126 11.46 -1.74 6.65
CA GLY A 126 12.51 -1.42 7.61
C GLY A 126 13.10 -0.03 7.41
N ALA A 127 13.42 0.34 6.15
CA ALA A 127 13.91 1.69 5.83
C ALA A 127 12.87 2.76 6.17
N PHE A 128 11.59 2.53 5.88
CA PHE A 128 10.52 3.46 6.24
C PHE A 128 10.45 3.70 7.75
N LEU A 129 10.44 2.63 8.55
CA LEU A 129 10.42 2.72 10.02
C LEU A 129 11.63 3.49 10.56
N ALA A 130 12.83 3.18 10.06
CA ALA A 130 14.05 3.87 10.48
C ALA A 130 14.01 5.38 10.15
N LEU A 131 13.57 5.74 8.93
CA LEU A 131 13.44 7.14 8.52
C LEU A 131 12.38 7.88 9.34
N ALA A 132 11.25 7.25 9.60
CA ALA A 132 10.17 7.84 10.38
C ALA A 132 10.60 8.08 11.84
N SER A 133 11.28 7.11 12.46
CA SER A 133 11.85 7.26 13.80
C SER A 133 12.92 8.36 13.88
N LEU A 134 13.80 8.47 12.87
CA LEU A 134 14.77 9.57 12.78
C LEU A 134 14.09 10.94 12.65
N GLY A 135 13.00 11.02 11.90
CA GLY A 135 12.20 12.24 11.77
C GLY A 135 11.63 12.69 13.11
N ILE A 136 11.05 11.77 13.89
CA ILE A 136 10.54 12.07 15.24
C ILE A 136 11.67 12.49 16.18
N ALA A 137 12.81 11.79 16.16
CA ALA A 137 13.95 12.11 17.02
C ALA A 137 14.42 13.56 16.81
N LYS A 138 14.47 14.05 15.57
CA LYS A 138 14.84 15.44 15.26
C LYS A 138 13.85 16.50 15.76
N VAL A 139 12.61 16.14 16.09
CA VAL A 139 11.60 17.09 16.59
C VAL A 139 11.66 17.21 18.12
N LEU A 140 12.21 16.20 18.80
CA LEU A 140 12.29 16.12 20.27
C LEU A 140 13.60 16.69 20.85
N TYR A 141 14.58 17.03 20.02
CA TYR A 141 15.85 17.66 20.37
C TYR A 141 16.02 18.97 19.60
#